data_AF-F8WPD7-F1
#
_entry.id   AF-F8WPD7-F1
#
_cell.length_a   1.000
_cell.length_b   1.000
_cell.length_c   1.000
_cell.angle_alpha   90.00
_cell.angle_beta   90.00
_cell.angle_gamma   90.00
#
_symmetry.space_group_name_H-M   'P 1'
#
loop_
_entity.id
_entity.type
_entity.pdbx_description
1 polymer ?
#
loop_
_entity_poly.entity_id
_entity_poly.type
_entity_poly.pdbx_seq_one_letter_code
_entity_poly.pdbx_strand_id
1 'polypeptide(L)'
;PTAAAIAYGMDKKDKGEMTVLIFDLGGGTSDVSLLSIDGEIFEVKATSGDTHLGGEDFDNRMVNFFAADFKRKYRKDITGNARAMRRLRTACERAKRALSASQTASTEVDSLYEGIDYYTNITRARFEALCMDLFRATVDPVERVLRDAKISKGEVQEIVLVGGSTR
;
A
#
# COMPACT_ATOMS: atom_id res chain seq x y z
N PRO A 1 -2.55 -3.31 13.75
CA PRO A 1 -2.73 -2.04 14.52
C PRO A 1 -2.36 -2.09 16.02
N THR A 2 -3.09 -2.81 16.89
CA THR A 2 -2.89 -2.73 18.36
C THR A 2 -1.50 -3.14 18.84
N ALA A 3 -0.91 -4.20 18.25
CA ALA A 3 0.45 -4.61 18.57
C ALA A 3 1.49 -3.53 18.20
N ALA A 4 1.29 -2.81 17.09
CA ALA A 4 2.14 -1.69 16.71
C ALA A 4 1.96 -0.49 17.66
N ALA A 5 0.74 -0.27 18.16
CA ALA A 5 0.46 0.73 19.19
C ALA A 5 1.24 0.47 20.47
N ILE A 6 1.20 -0.78 20.94
CA ILE A 6 1.91 -1.23 22.14
C ILE A 6 3.41 -1.04 21.97
N ALA A 7 3.97 -1.46 20.83
CA ALA A 7 5.39 -1.27 20.52
C ALA A 7 5.78 0.22 20.51
N TYR A 8 4.90 1.11 20.06
CA TYR A 8 5.15 2.55 20.05
C TYR A 8 5.00 3.22 21.43
N GLY A 9 3.98 2.86 22.21
CA GLY A 9 3.67 3.51 23.49
C GLY A 9 4.61 3.15 24.63
N MET A 10 5.29 1.99 24.56
CA MET A 10 6.26 1.57 25.59
C MET A 10 7.42 2.57 25.79
N ASP A 11 7.78 3.32 24.74
CA ASP A 11 8.88 4.29 24.77
C ASP A 11 8.44 5.72 25.14
N LYS A 12 7.13 5.97 25.32
CA LYS A 12 6.57 7.33 25.48
C LYS A 12 5.91 7.61 26.85
N LYS A 13 6.29 6.85 27.88
CA LYS A 13 5.66 6.85 29.22
C LYS A 13 5.55 8.23 29.91
N ASP A 14 6.37 9.20 29.56
CA ASP A 14 6.46 10.49 30.28
C ASP A 14 5.63 11.64 29.68
N LYS A 15 4.81 11.40 28.64
CA LYS A 15 4.15 12.49 27.88
C LYS A 15 2.67 12.78 28.22
N GLY A 16 2.11 12.14 29.25
CA GLY A 16 0.67 12.24 29.55
C GLY A 16 -0.20 11.59 28.47
N GLU A 17 -1.52 11.84 28.51
CA GLU A 17 -2.45 11.27 27.54
C GLU A 17 -2.15 11.76 26.10
N MET A 18 -2.08 10.81 25.17
CA MET A 18 -1.72 11.04 23.78
C MET A 18 -2.70 10.35 22.83
N THR A 19 -3.24 11.09 21.87
CA THR A 19 -4.01 10.54 20.75
C THR A 19 -3.08 10.20 19.58
N VAL A 20 -3.05 8.92 19.22
CA VAL A 20 -2.20 8.37 18.16
C VAL A 20 -3.08 7.73 17.09
N LEU A 21 -2.83 8.09 15.83
CA LEU A 21 -3.42 7.42 14.67
C LEU A 21 -2.44 6.39 14.12
N ILE A 22 -2.88 5.15 14.00
CA ILE A 22 -2.14 4.08 13.33
C ILE A 22 -2.73 3.88 11.95
N PHE A 23 -1.88 4.03 10.94
CA PHE A 23 -2.22 3.77 9.55
C PHE A 23 -1.43 2.55 9.08
N ASP A 24 -2.11 1.41 8.94
CA ASP A 24 -1.53 0.13 8.55
C ASP A 24 -1.93 -0.18 7.10
N LEU A 25 -0.96 -0.17 6.18
CA LEU A 25 -1.19 -0.52 4.78
C LEU A 25 -0.30 -1.71 4.38
N GLY A 26 -0.92 -2.88 4.37
CA GLY A 26 -0.29 -4.17 4.15
C GLY A 26 -0.28 -4.62 2.70
N GLY A 27 -0.21 -5.94 2.52
CA GLY A 27 -0.27 -6.59 1.20
C GLY A 27 -1.69 -6.68 0.63
N GLY A 28 -2.68 -6.99 1.47
CA GLY A 28 -4.07 -7.15 1.03
C GLY A 28 -5.10 -6.38 1.86
N THR A 29 -4.70 -5.70 2.94
CA THR A 29 -5.59 -4.91 3.79
C THR A 29 -5.01 -3.55 4.11
N SER A 30 -5.92 -2.62 4.38
CA SER A 30 -5.63 -1.31 4.93
C SER A 30 -6.46 -1.13 6.19
N ASP A 31 -5.82 -0.88 7.33
CA ASP A 31 -6.48 -0.70 8.61
C ASP A 31 -6.04 0.64 9.22
N VAL A 32 -7.00 1.38 9.78
CA VAL A 32 -6.75 2.62 10.49
C VAL A 32 -7.36 2.50 11.88
N SER A 33 -6.56 2.78 12.90
CA SER A 33 -7.02 2.80 14.30
C SER A 33 -6.62 4.10 14.96
N LEU A 34 -7.55 4.69 15.70
CA LEU A 34 -7.27 5.83 16.57
C LEU A 34 -7.23 5.34 18.01
N LEU A 35 -6.15 5.65 18.72
CA LEU A 35 -5.93 5.23 20.10
C LEU A 35 -5.67 6.44 20.99
N SER A 36 -6.14 6.35 22.23
CA SER A 36 -5.58 7.14 23.34
C SER A 36 -4.58 6.27 24.10
N ILE A 37 -3.42 6.85 24.40
CA ILE A 37 -2.34 6.22 25.15
C ILE A 37 -2.08 7.08 26.39
N ASP A 38 -2.29 6.52 27.57
CA ASP A 38 -1.97 7.17 28.85
C ASP A 38 -1.11 6.22 29.69
N GLY A 39 0.19 6.50 29.73
CA GLY A 39 1.18 5.61 30.35
C GLY A 39 1.19 4.21 29.73
N GLU A 40 0.73 3.21 30.47
CA GLU A 40 0.63 1.81 30.01
C GLU A 40 -0.79 1.42 29.54
N ILE A 41 -1.74 2.36 29.58
CA ILE A 41 -3.13 2.13 29.17
C ILE A 41 -3.27 2.50 27.70
N PHE A 42 -3.74 1.54 26.90
CA PHE A 42 -4.02 1.71 25.48
C PHE A 42 -5.51 1.54 25.24
N GLU A 43 -6.19 2.61 24.85
CA GLU A 43 -7.63 2.60 24.58
C GLU A 43 -7.88 2.84 23.09
N VAL A 44 -8.50 1.88 22.40
CA VAL A 44 -8.92 2.05 21.01
C VAL A 44 -10.21 2.88 20.98
N LYS A 45 -10.15 4.07 20.39
CA LYS A 45 -11.30 4.98 20.26
C LYS A 45 -12.16 4.63 19.05
N ALA A 46 -11.53 4.30 17.93
CA ALA A 46 -12.22 3.87 16.71
C ALA A 46 -11.28 3.08 15.79
N THR A 47 -11.84 2.21 14.97
CA THR A 47 -11.13 1.48 13.92
C THR A 47 -11.97 1.46 12.64
N SER A 48 -11.33 1.62 11.49
CA SER A 48 -11.92 1.49 10.17
C SER A 48 -10.88 0.91 9.21
N GLY A 49 -11.28 0.49 8.02
CA GLY A 49 -10.35 -0.11 7.07
C GLY A 49 -11.03 -0.65 5.82
N ASP A 50 -10.22 -1.23 4.95
CA ASP A 50 -10.62 -1.99 3.78
C ASP A 50 -9.84 -3.31 3.74
N THR A 51 -10.58 -4.42 3.85
CA THR A 51 -10.01 -5.78 3.88
C THR A 51 -9.62 -6.30 2.50
N HIS A 52 -9.80 -5.50 1.45
CA HIS A 52 -9.50 -5.86 0.06
C HIS A 52 -8.70 -4.76 -0.66
N LEU A 53 -7.92 -3.99 0.09
CA LEU A 53 -7.06 -2.93 -0.44
C LEU A 53 -5.67 -3.04 0.17
N GLY A 54 -4.66 -3.32 -0.65
CA GLY A 54 -3.27 -3.32 -0.23
C GLY A 54 -2.26 -3.29 -1.38
N GLY A 55 -1.02 -3.62 -1.05
CA GLY A 55 0.10 -3.63 -1.99
C GLY A 55 -0.11 -4.52 -3.21
N GLU A 56 -0.88 -5.61 -3.09
CA GLU A 56 -1.20 -6.52 -4.19
C GLU A 56 -2.11 -5.87 -5.24
N ASP A 57 -2.97 -4.94 -4.84
CA ASP A 57 -3.82 -4.17 -5.76
C ASP A 57 -2.98 -3.21 -6.60
N PHE A 58 -1.94 -2.62 -6.01
CA PHE A 58 -0.97 -1.81 -6.75
C PHE A 58 -0.19 -2.66 -7.75
N ASP A 59 0.21 -3.88 -7.36
CA ASP A 59 0.84 -4.83 -8.27
C ASP A 59 -0.11 -5.21 -9.41
N ASN A 60 -1.39 -5.44 -9.12
CA ASN A 60 -2.42 -5.73 -10.12
C ASN A 60 -2.54 -4.60 -11.16
N ARG A 61 -2.49 -3.33 -10.74
CA ARG A 61 -2.51 -2.18 -11.67
C ARG A 61 -1.32 -2.21 -12.64
N MET A 62 -0.12 -2.48 -12.12
CA MET A 62 1.08 -2.59 -12.96
C MET A 62 1.03 -3.80 -13.90
N VAL A 63 0.59 -4.96 -13.40
CA VAL A 63 0.45 -6.19 -14.20
C VAL A 63 -0.52 -5.97 -15.35
N ASN A 64 -1.69 -5.38 -15.09
CA ASN A 64 -2.68 -5.11 -16.14
C ASN A 64 -2.15 -4.12 -17.18
N PHE A 65 -1.46 -3.06 -16.73
CA PHE A 65 -0.83 -2.09 -17.62
C PHE A 65 0.21 -2.75 -18.54
N PHE A 66 1.10 -3.57 -17.99
CA PHE A 66 2.15 -4.22 -18.77
C PHE A 66 1.66 -5.41 -19.61
N ALA A 67 0.61 -6.13 -19.18
CA ALA A 67 -0.03 -7.13 -20.03
C ALA A 67 -0.65 -6.50 -21.28
N ALA A 68 -1.29 -5.33 -21.13
CA ALA A 68 -1.80 -4.56 -22.26
C ALA A 68 -0.67 -4.01 -23.15
N ASP A 69 0.43 -3.52 -22.55
CA ASP A 69 1.62 -3.09 -23.31
C ASP A 69 2.24 -4.25 -24.10
N PHE A 70 2.39 -5.43 -23.48
CA PHE A 70 2.89 -6.63 -24.15
C PHE A 70 1.99 -7.01 -25.34
N LYS A 71 0.67 -7.04 -25.14
CA LYS A 71 -0.29 -7.31 -26.23
C LYS A 71 -0.18 -6.29 -27.36
N ARG A 72 0.02 -5.02 -27.02
CA ARG A 72 0.24 -3.96 -28.02
C ARG A 72 1.55 -4.16 -28.77
N LYS A 73 2.68 -4.38 -28.08
CA LYS A 73 4.02 -4.49 -28.69
C LYS A 73 4.19 -5.76 -29.53
N TYR A 74 3.73 -6.89 -29.03
CA TYR A 74 4.01 -8.21 -29.62
C TYR A 74 2.80 -8.87 -30.28
N ARG A 75 1.61 -8.24 -30.22
CA ARG A 75 0.34 -8.79 -30.76
C ARG A 75 -0.04 -10.15 -30.17
N LYS A 76 0.38 -10.42 -28.92
CA LYS A 76 0.18 -11.67 -28.20
C LYS A 76 -0.45 -11.40 -26.84
N ASP A 77 -1.49 -12.16 -26.48
CA ASP A 77 -2.21 -11.98 -25.22
C ASP A 77 -1.71 -12.97 -24.16
N ILE A 78 -1.14 -12.45 -23.07
CA ILE A 78 -0.60 -13.28 -21.99
C ILE A 78 -1.61 -13.52 -20.86
N THR A 79 -2.78 -12.88 -20.88
CA THR A 79 -3.75 -12.90 -19.77
C THR A 79 -4.28 -14.30 -19.48
N GLY A 80 -4.36 -15.17 -20.49
CA GLY A 80 -4.73 -16.58 -20.34
C GLY A 80 -3.59 -17.50 -19.87
N ASN A 81 -2.34 -17.01 -19.77
CA ASN A 81 -1.20 -17.81 -19.36
C ASN A 81 -0.80 -17.51 -17.91
N ALA A 82 -1.23 -18.38 -16.99
CA ALA A 82 -0.98 -18.23 -15.56
C ALA A 82 0.51 -18.13 -15.20
N ARG A 83 1.40 -18.86 -15.92
CA ARG A 83 2.84 -18.82 -15.70
C ARG A 83 3.42 -17.46 -16.10
N ALA A 84 3.06 -16.94 -17.26
CA ALA A 84 3.49 -15.63 -17.74
C ALA A 84 3.00 -14.52 -16.79
N MET A 85 1.72 -14.55 -16.42
CA MET A 85 1.12 -13.57 -15.50
C MET A 85 1.79 -13.57 -14.13
N ARG A 86 2.11 -14.75 -13.57
CA ARG A 86 2.84 -14.85 -12.30
C ARG A 86 4.24 -14.24 -12.39
N ARG A 87 4.97 -14.53 -13.48
CA ARG A 87 6.32 -13.99 -13.68
C ARG A 87 6.31 -12.46 -13.85
N LEU A 88 5.34 -11.95 -14.61
CA LEU A 88 5.14 -10.51 -14.76
C LEU A 88 4.80 -9.85 -13.41
N ARG A 89 3.94 -10.47 -12.60
CA ARG A 89 3.61 -9.99 -11.25
C ARG A 89 4.82 -9.86 -10.35
N THR A 90 5.67 -10.89 -10.28
CA THR A 90 6.92 -10.81 -9.49
C THR A 90 7.82 -9.67 -9.97
N ALA A 91 7.90 -9.43 -11.29
CA ALA A 91 8.67 -8.31 -11.81
C ALA A 91 8.04 -6.95 -11.49
N CYS A 92 6.70 -6.84 -11.54
CA CYS A 92 5.96 -5.63 -11.16
C CYS A 92 6.15 -5.29 -9.68
N GLU A 93 6.08 -6.28 -8.78
CA GLU A 93 6.29 -6.06 -7.35
C GLU A 93 7.71 -5.51 -7.07
N ARG A 94 8.73 -6.07 -7.74
CA ARG A 94 10.10 -5.55 -7.65
C ARG A 94 10.20 -4.11 -8.17
N ALA A 95 9.58 -3.81 -9.30
CA ALA A 95 9.55 -2.47 -9.86
C ALA A 95 8.82 -1.48 -8.94
N LYS A 96 7.68 -1.87 -8.36
CA LYS A 96 6.94 -1.09 -7.36
C LYS A 96 7.83 -0.73 -6.17
N ARG A 97 8.51 -1.72 -5.58
CA ARG A 97 9.44 -1.51 -4.46
C ARG A 97 10.59 -0.56 -4.84
N ALA A 98 11.13 -0.68 -6.06
CA ALA A 98 12.17 0.23 -6.54
C ALA A 98 11.64 1.67 -6.72
N LEU A 99 10.39 1.83 -7.17
CA LEU A 99 9.74 3.13 -7.34
C LEU A 99 9.51 3.86 -6.01
N SER A 100 9.41 3.19 -4.87
CA SER A 100 9.39 3.86 -3.55
C SER A 100 10.67 4.68 -3.31
N ALA A 101 11.82 4.24 -3.83
CA ALA A 101 13.10 4.95 -3.69
C ALA A 101 13.55 5.73 -4.93
N SER A 102 13.06 5.39 -6.12
CA SER A 102 13.53 5.94 -7.40
C SER A 102 12.40 6.54 -8.24
N GLN A 103 12.74 7.47 -9.14
CA GLN A 103 11.79 8.08 -10.09
C GLN A 103 11.40 7.16 -11.25
N THR A 104 12.21 6.13 -11.51
CA THR A 104 12.02 5.17 -12.60
C THR A 104 12.42 3.77 -12.16
N ALA A 105 11.79 2.75 -12.73
CA ALA A 105 12.17 1.35 -12.56
C ALA A 105 12.05 0.57 -13.87
N SER A 106 12.99 -0.35 -14.09
CA SER A 106 12.96 -1.30 -15.21
C SER A 106 12.21 -2.57 -14.81
N THR A 107 11.50 -3.17 -15.76
CA THR A 107 10.84 -4.47 -15.64
C THR A 107 11.34 -5.36 -16.76
N GLU A 108 12.02 -6.44 -16.37
CA GLU A 108 12.70 -7.36 -17.27
C GLU A 108 12.27 -8.79 -16.96
N VAL A 109 11.80 -9.50 -17.98
CA VAL A 109 11.38 -10.91 -17.87
C VAL A 109 11.76 -11.67 -19.15
N ASP A 110 12.80 -12.49 -19.05
CA ASP A 110 13.26 -13.34 -20.16
C ASP A 110 12.20 -14.37 -20.55
N SER A 111 11.98 -14.58 -21.84
CA SER A 111 11.04 -15.58 -22.37
C SER A 111 9.69 -15.53 -21.65
N LEU A 112 9.13 -14.34 -21.44
CA LEU A 112 7.88 -14.12 -20.71
C LEU A 112 6.75 -14.97 -21.31
N TYR A 113 6.65 -14.99 -22.64
CA TYR A 113 5.64 -15.75 -23.37
C TYR A 113 6.14 -16.16 -24.75
N GLU A 114 5.96 -17.45 -25.12
CA GLU A 114 6.37 -18.00 -26.43
C GLU A 114 7.82 -17.65 -26.85
N GLY A 115 8.75 -17.64 -25.89
CA GLY A 115 10.16 -17.30 -26.15
C GLY A 115 10.45 -15.81 -26.32
N ILE A 116 9.44 -14.94 -26.17
CA ILE A 116 9.60 -13.49 -26.26
C ILE A 116 10.09 -12.94 -24.93
N ASP A 117 11.25 -12.29 -24.94
CA ASP A 117 11.73 -11.51 -23.81
C ASP A 117 10.96 -10.19 -23.71
N TYR A 118 10.68 -9.78 -22.47
CA TYR A 118 9.97 -8.54 -22.20
C TYR A 118 10.81 -7.59 -21.36
N TYR A 119 11.19 -6.47 -21.98
CA TYR A 119 11.93 -5.38 -21.36
C TYR A 119 11.13 -4.08 -21.48
N THR A 120 10.91 -3.41 -20.37
CA THR A 120 10.19 -2.13 -20.33
C THR A 120 10.58 -1.32 -19.10
N ASN A 121 10.16 -0.07 -19.04
CA ASN A 121 10.36 0.80 -17.90
C ASN A 121 9.05 1.50 -17.50
N ILE A 122 9.01 1.99 -16.27
CA ILE A 122 7.90 2.78 -15.74
C ILE A 122 8.46 3.89 -14.86
N THR A 123 7.81 5.05 -14.91
CA THR A 123 8.10 6.19 -14.03
C THR A 123 7.21 6.14 -12.80
N ARG A 124 7.67 6.74 -11.69
CA ARG A 124 6.87 6.88 -10.47
C ARG A 124 5.55 7.60 -10.75
N ALA A 125 5.59 8.70 -11.50
CA ALA A 125 4.40 9.44 -11.89
C ALA A 125 3.39 8.58 -12.66
N ARG A 126 3.85 7.66 -13.52
CA ARG A 126 2.96 6.75 -14.24
C ARG A 126 2.35 5.71 -13.31
N PHE A 127 3.12 5.15 -12.38
CA PHE A 127 2.62 4.25 -11.35
C PHE A 127 1.57 4.92 -10.46
N GLU A 128 1.84 6.13 -9.97
CA GLU A 128 0.91 6.91 -9.16
C GLU A 128 -0.39 7.19 -9.91
N ALA A 129 -0.31 7.53 -11.20
CA ALA A 129 -1.49 7.74 -12.03
C ALA A 129 -2.34 6.46 -12.20
N LEU A 130 -1.73 5.27 -12.22
CA LEU A 130 -2.45 3.99 -12.34
C LEU A 130 -3.19 3.59 -11.04
N CYS A 131 -2.71 4.09 -9.90
CA CYS A 131 -3.17 3.73 -8.56
C CYS A 131 -3.89 4.87 -7.83
N MET A 132 -4.07 6.04 -8.47
CA MET A 132 -4.58 7.25 -7.82
C MET A 132 -5.94 7.06 -7.14
N ASP A 133 -6.82 6.27 -7.75
CA ASP A 133 -8.11 5.92 -7.17
C ASP A 133 -7.96 5.09 -5.90
N LEU A 134 -7.05 4.10 -5.91
CA LEU A 134 -6.76 3.27 -4.74
C LEU A 134 -6.10 4.09 -3.61
N PHE A 135 -5.19 5.01 -3.94
CA PHE A 135 -4.57 5.89 -2.97
C PHE A 135 -5.56 6.86 -2.32
N ARG A 136 -6.58 7.32 -3.07
CA ARG A 136 -7.65 8.14 -2.50
C ARG A 136 -8.54 7.32 -1.56
N ALA A 137 -8.82 6.06 -1.91
CA ALA A 137 -9.65 5.19 -1.09
C ALA A 137 -9.06 4.94 0.32
N THR A 138 -7.74 5.07 0.51
CA THR A 138 -7.13 4.94 1.84
C THR A 138 -7.43 6.13 2.78
N VAL A 139 -7.92 7.26 2.26
CA VAL A 139 -8.27 8.43 3.05
C VAL A 139 -9.62 8.25 3.75
N ASP A 140 -10.57 7.56 3.13
CA ASP A 140 -11.93 7.41 3.66
C ASP A 140 -11.97 6.71 5.05
N PRO A 141 -11.19 5.65 5.32
CA PRO A 141 -11.08 5.07 6.66
C PRO A 141 -10.52 6.05 7.70
N VAL A 142 -9.56 6.92 7.31
CA VAL A 142 -8.99 7.95 8.21
C VAL A 142 -10.07 8.94 8.63
N GLU A 143 -10.89 9.41 7.70
CA GLU A 143 -11.98 10.34 8.03
C GLU A 143 -13.08 9.68 8.86
N ARG A 144 -13.33 8.39 8.66
CA ARG A 144 -14.28 7.60 9.47
C ARG A 144 -13.82 7.47 10.91
N VAL A 145 -12.57 7.07 11.16
CA VAL A 145 -12.09 6.90 12.56
C VAL A 145 -12.13 8.20 13.35
N LEU A 146 -11.80 9.33 12.73
CA LEU A 146 -11.87 10.65 13.38
C LEU A 146 -13.30 11.01 13.76
N ARG A 147 -14.24 10.77 12.85
CA ARG A 147 -15.67 11.04 13.05
C ARG A 147 -16.26 10.17 14.15
N ASP A 148 -15.98 8.87 14.11
CA ASP A 148 -16.52 7.89 15.06
C ASP A 148 -15.95 8.12 16.47
N ALA A 149 -14.67 8.49 16.57
CA ALA A 149 -14.03 8.87 17.82
C ALA A 149 -14.41 10.28 18.30
N LYS A 150 -15.07 11.09 17.46
CA LYS A 150 -15.38 12.52 17.70
C LYS A 150 -14.14 13.37 18.01
N ILE A 151 -13.04 13.07 17.33
CA ILE A 151 -11.75 13.75 17.47
C ILE A 151 -11.47 14.55 16.20
N SER A 152 -11.09 15.82 16.34
CA SER A 152 -10.72 16.66 15.21
C SER A 152 -9.30 16.34 14.70
N LYS A 153 -9.01 16.69 13.44
CA LYS A 153 -7.69 16.46 12.84
C LYS A 153 -6.53 17.08 13.64
N GLY A 154 -6.78 18.22 14.31
CA GLY A 154 -5.75 18.93 15.10
C GLY A 154 -5.47 18.31 16.48
N GLU A 155 -6.31 17.38 16.93
CA GLU A 155 -6.15 16.68 18.20
C GLU A 155 -5.33 15.38 18.07
N VAL A 156 -5.03 14.93 16.86
CA VAL A 156 -4.13 13.80 16.64
C VAL A 156 -2.68 14.27 16.80
N GLN A 157 -1.98 13.81 17.84
CA GLN A 157 -0.61 14.25 18.11
C GLN A 157 0.43 13.47 17.30
N GLU A 158 0.19 12.20 16.99
CA GLU A 158 1.14 11.36 16.23
C GLU A 158 0.43 10.46 15.22
N ILE A 159 1.16 10.17 14.14
CA ILE A 159 0.75 9.22 13.12
C ILE A 159 1.83 8.15 12.99
N VAL A 160 1.45 6.90 13.24
CA VAL A 160 2.33 5.74 13.10
C VAL A 160 1.97 5.01 11.82
N LEU A 161 2.93 4.92 10.90
CA LEU A 161 2.80 4.16 9.66
C LEU A 161 3.26 2.72 9.86
N VAL A 162 2.42 1.76 9.50
CA VAL A 162 2.67 0.32 9.64
C VAL A 162 2.39 -0.36 8.30
N GLY A 163 3.07 -1.48 8.04
CA GLY A 163 2.86 -2.26 6.82
C GLY A 163 3.74 -1.81 5.65
N GLY A 164 4.14 -2.78 4.83
CA GLY A 164 5.17 -2.56 3.79
C GLY A 164 4.76 -1.57 2.69
N SER A 165 3.47 -1.41 2.45
CA SER A 165 2.93 -0.54 1.40
C SER A 165 2.77 0.92 1.83
N THR A 166 3.17 1.27 3.06
CA THR A 166 3.31 2.67 3.50
C THR A 166 4.61 3.34 3.03
N ARG A 167 5.49 2.59 2.34
CA ARG A 167 6.81 3.04 1.87
C ARG A 167 6.82 3.61 0.46
#